data_AF-A0ABD3GZ51-F1
#
_entry.id   AF-A0ABD3GZ51-F1
#
_cell.length_a   1.000
_cell.length_b   1.000
_cell.length_c   1.000
_cell.angle_alpha   90.00
_cell.angle_beta   90.00
_cell.angle_gamma   90.00
#
_symmetry.space_group_name_H-M   'P 1'
#
loop_
_entity.id
_entity.type
_entity.pdbx_description
1 polymer ?
#
loop_
_entity_poly.entity_id
_entity_poly.type
_entity_poly.pdbx_seq_one_letter_code
_entity_poly.pdbx_strand_id
1 'polypeptide(L)'
;MKTDRGSFSSTAYDSEKGRPTAMPRKPREMSRTEKLDPFGRLRSPRAARELALCTLYSAMSKDVDPLKVFDERLNQRIGRDFNREILEFYNHSPVDVGNNETEEEEEKAAAQIREQEVEADVEGTVLLAPLPLVYSRFALRLARSLVKATSERWAQQEEIIKPLFPRKWRNEPEMAWIPLVVLQIAVTEIETTETSQKVIINEAIDLTRRFCDGAAPRIVHGILARYTEIRQNFPGAGDALWLETLLQGHQEVPSSVMFRLVKSHLEPF
;
A
#
# COMPACT_ATOMS: atom_id res chain seq x y z
N MET A 1 -43.26 -11.25 32.30
CA MET A 1 -43.02 -10.02 31.52
C MET A 1 -41.54 -9.95 31.18
N LYS A 2 -41.19 -9.61 29.92
CA LYS A 2 -39.92 -9.02 29.43
C LYS A 2 -38.56 -9.70 29.77
N THR A 3 -37.85 -10.11 28.69
CA THR A 3 -36.40 -9.83 28.34
C THR A 3 -35.30 -10.18 29.36
N ASP A 4 -34.03 -10.49 29.08
CA ASP A 4 -33.16 -10.64 27.90
C ASP A 4 -31.89 -11.39 28.41
N ARG A 5 -31.00 -12.09 27.66
CA ARG A 5 -30.77 -12.39 26.23
C ARG A 5 -30.15 -13.80 26.11
N GLY A 6 -30.07 -14.35 24.90
CA GLY A 6 -29.28 -15.57 24.63
C GLY A 6 -27.79 -15.27 24.43
N SER A 7 -26.91 -15.91 25.20
CA SER A 7 -25.47 -15.89 24.96
C SER A 7 -25.13 -16.92 23.87
N PHE A 8 -24.91 -16.47 22.64
CA PHE A 8 -24.42 -17.32 21.55
C PHE A 8 -22.91 -17.52 21.69
N SER A 9 -22.53 -18.43 22.60
CA SER A 9 -21.25 -19.11 22.49
C SER A 9 -21.32 -20.10 21.32
N SER A 10 -20.45 -19.92 20.33
CA SER A 10 -20.24 -20.91 19.26
C SER A 10 -18.74 -21.09 19.04
N THR A 11 -18.08 -21.65 20.05
CA THR A 11 -16.78 -22.29 19.90
C THR A 11 -16.96 -23.73 19.41
N ALA A 12 -16.89 -23.97 18.10
CA ALA A 12 -16.61 -25.31 17.56
C ALA A 12 -16.15 -25.26 16.10
N TYR A 13 -15.19 -26.14 15.78
CA TYR A 13 -14.60 -26.45 14.47
C TYR A 13 -13.73 -25.34 13.82
N ASP A 14 -12.54 -25.64 13.30
CA ASP A 14 -11.98 -26.96 12.97
C ASP A 14 -10.54 -27.15 13.47
N SER A 15 -10.25 -28.34 14.04
CA SER A 15 -8.99 -28.67 14.71
C SER A 15 -8.24 -29.78 13.98
N GLU A 16 -7.92 -29.58 12.69
CA GLU A 16 -7.04 -30.50 11.97
C GLU A 16 -5.88 -29.80 11.25
N LYS A 17 -4.72 -30.48 11.28
CA LYS A 17 -3.41 -30.11 10.73
C LYS A 17 -2.70 -28.95 11.44
N GLY A 18 -1.86 -29.34 12.41
CA GLY A 18 -0.89 -28.47 13.06
C GLY A 18 0.15 -27.90 12.09
N ARG A 19 -0.20 -26.82 11.41
CA ARG A 19 0.77 -25.82 10.94
C ARG A 19 0.99 -24.87 12.11
N PRO A 20 2.22 -24.70 12.65
CA PRO A 20 2.44 -23.73 13.71
C PRO A 20 1.98 -22.35 13.23
N THR A 21 1.24 -21.63 14.08
CA THR A 21 0.89 -20.24 13.86
C THR A 21 2.18 -19.52 13.50
N ALA A 22 2.29 -19.04 12.26
CA ALA A 22 3.55 -18.50 11.77
C ALA A 22 3.89 -17.28 12.62
N MET A 23 4.88 -17.44 13.50
CA MET A 23 5.41 -16.35 14.34
C MET A 23 5.61 -15.13 13.44
N PRO A 24 5.15 -13.93 13.86
CA PRO A 24 5.38 -12.72 13.08
C PRO A 24 6.86 -12.65 12.75
N ARG A 25 7.17 -12.68 11.45
CA ARG A 25 8.56 -12.70 11.00
C ARG A 25 9.13 -11.33 11.35
N LYS A 26 9.97 -11.28 12.39
CA LYS A 26 10.75 -10.07 12.71
C LYS A 26 11.28 -9.49 11.40
N PRO A 27 11.05 -8.20 11.10
CA PRO A 27 11.55 -7.58 9.89
C PRO A 27 13.05 -7.87 9.75
N ARG A 28 13.48 -8.32 8.58
CA ARG A 28 14.90 -8.57 8.34
C ARG A 28 15.60 -7.22 8.36
N GLU A 29 16.40 -6.97 9.40
CA GLU A 29 17.31 -5.84 9.44
C GLU A 29 18.22 -5.89 8.20
N MET A 30 18.18 -4.81 7.41
CA MET A 30 19.07 -4.65 6.27
C MET A 30 20.43 -4.17 6.78
N SER A 31 21.50 -4.78 6.30
CA SER A 31 22.85 -4.25 6.58
C SER A 31 23.02 -2.85 5.97
N ARG A 32 23.90 -2.03 6.55
CA ARG A 32 24.17 -0.64 6.10
C ARG A 32 24.49 -0.57 4.60
N THR A 33 25.16 -1.60 4.06
CA THR A 33 25.55 -1.72 2.65
C THR A 33 24.41 -2.17 1.70
N GLU A 34 23.36 -2.83 2.23
CA GLU A 34 22.12 -3.11 1.50
C GLU A 34 21.22 -1.86 1.45
N LYS A 35 21.20 -1.08 2.54
CA LYS A 35 20.37 0.12 2.72
C LYS A 35 20.90 1.35 1.97
N LEU A 36 22.21 1.63 2.09
CA LEU A 36 22.85 2.86 1.61
C LEU A 36 23.78 2.62 0.42
N ASP A 37 23.91 3.62 -0.44
CA ASP A 37 24.94 3.70 -1.48
C ASP A 37 26.30 4.17 -0.91
N PRO A 38 27.40 4.11 -1.68
CA PRO A 38 28.73 4.57 -1.21
C PRO A 38 28.82 6.04 -0.82
N PHE A 39 27.79 6.85 -1.10
CA PHE A 39 27.69 8.26 -0.70
C PHE A 39 26.78 8.47 0.52
N GLY A 40 26.29 7.39 1.14
CA GLY A 40 25.43 7.39 2.31
C GLY A 40 23.96 7.63 2.00
N ARG A 41 23.46 7.30 0.80
CA ARG A 41 22.09 7.61 0.36
C ARG A 41 21.23 6.37 0.18
N LEU A 42 19.93 6.49 0.41
CA LEU A 42 18.95 5.41 0.26
C LEU A 42 18.91 4.90 -1.18
N ARG A 43 19.04 3.57 -1.34
CA ARG A 43 19.18 2.91 -2.66
C ARG A 43 18.24 1.74 -2.91
N SER A 44 17.37 1.39 -1.96
CA SER A 44 16.45 0.28 -2.11
C SER A 44 15.27 0.64 -3.04
N PRO A 45 14.67 -0.34 -3.74
CA PRO A 45 13.40 -0.14 -4.43
C PRO A 45 12.28 0.34 -3.50
N ARG A 46 12.28 -0.11 -2.24
CA ARG A 46 11.33 0.33 -1.20
C ARG A 46 11.41 1.84 -0.95
N ALA A 47 12.62 2.39 -0.84
CA ALA A 47 12.83 3.84 -0.72
C ALA A 47 12.25 4.62 -1.91
N ALA A 48 12.31 4.04 -3.11
CA ALA A 48 11.75 4.66 -4.31
C ALA A 48 10.22 4.62 -4.34
N ARG A 49 9.59 3.52 -3.86
CA ARG A 49 8.13 3.42 -3.73
C ARG A 49 7.58 4.35 -2.65
N GLU A 50 8.26 4.45 -1.52
CA GLU A 50 7.95 5.39 -0.45
C GLU A 50 8.01 6.85 -0.94
N LEU A 51 9.08 7.22 -1.64
CA LEU A 51 9.19 8.54 -2.27
C LEU A 51 8.07 8.78 -3.29
N ALA A 52 7.70 7.77 -4.09
CA ALA A 52 6.59 7.88 -5.03
C ALA A 52 5.24 8.07 -4.31
N LEU A 53 4.99 7.31 -3.23
CA LEU A 53 3.82 7.44 -2.35
C LEU A 53 3.71 8.85 -1.75
N CYS A 54 4.76 9.36 -1.12
CA CYS A 54 4.77 10.70 -0.55
C CYS A 54 4.56 11.79 -1.61
N THR A 55 5.10 11.60 -2.82
CA THR A 55 4.92 12.52 -3.94
C THR A 55 3.47 12.51 -4.45
N LEU A 56 2.93 11.34 -4.75
CA LEU A 56 1.56 11.17 -5.26
C LEU A 56 0.51 11.61 -4.23
N TYR A 57 0.72 11.29 -2.95
CA TYR A 57 -0.13 11.77 -1.86
C TYR A 57 -0.08 13.30 -1.75
N SER A 58 1.11 13.92 -1.69
CA SER A 58 1.21 15.39 -1.65
C SER A 58 0.62 16.06 -2.88
N ALA A 59 0.65 15.42 -4.04
CA ALA A 59 0.08 15.93 -5.29
C ALA A 59 -1.45 15.87 -5.26
N MET A 60 -2.00 14.71 -4.90
CA MET A 60 -3.44 14.48 -4.72
C MET A 60 -4.04 15.42 -3.65
N SER A 61 -3.40 15.58 -2.50
CA SER A 61 -3.88 16.46 -1.41
C SER A 61 -3.83 17.95 -1.74
N LYS A 62 -3.10 18.36 -2.79
CA LYS A 62 -2.97 19.77 -3.22
C LYS A 62 -3.63 20.07 -4.56
N ASP A 63 -4.15 19.05 -5.24
CA ASP A 63 -4.65 19.10 -6.63
C ASP A 63 -3.60 19.69 -7.61
N VAL A 64 -2.39 19.11 -7.60
CA VAL A 64 -1.25 19.52 -8.45
C VAL A 64 -0.67 18.31 -9.18
N ASP A 65 -0.13 18.50 -10.39
CA ASP A 65 0.63 17.49 -11.13
C ASP A 65 1.73 16.82 -10.25
N PRO A 66 1.68 15.47 -10.06
CA PRO A 66 2.70 14.74 -9.31
C PRO A 66 4.13 14.90 -9.82
N LEU A 67 4.33 15.07 -11.13
CA LEU A 67 5.67 15.26 -11.69
C LEU A 67 6.22 16.65 -11.35
N LYS A 68 5.39 17.68 -11.35
CA LYS A 68 5.75 19.02 -10.87
C LYS A 68 6.17 18.98 -9.40
N VAL A 69 5.42 18.30 -8.53
CA VAL A 69 5.79 18.12 -7.11
C VAL A 69 7.12 17.40 -6.95
N PHE A 70 7.37 16.36 -7.76
CA PHE A 70 8.65 15.65 -7.78
C PHE A 70 9.81 16.56 -8.21
N ASP A 71 9.63 17.33 -9.28
CA ASP A 71 10.65 18.23 -9.83
C ASP A 71 10.96 19.42 -8.92
N GLU A 72 9.96 20.00 -8.26
CA GLU A 72 10.16 21.06 -7.26
C GLU A 72 11.02 20.54 -6.09
N ARG A 73 10.72 19.35 -5.57
CA ARG A 73 11.51 18.70 -4.51
C ARG A 73 12.90 18.26 -4.95
N LEU A 74 13.08 17.86 -6.22
CA LEU A 74 14.37 17.48 -6.78
C LEU A 74 15.29 18.70 -6.96
N ASN A 75 14.72 19.84 -7.35
CA ASN A 75 15.44 21.09 -7.60
C ASN A 75 15.51 22.02 -6.38
N GLN A 76 14.91 21.62 -5.25
CA GLN A 76 14.99 22.35 -3.99
C GLN A 76 16.45 22.60 -3.61
N ARG A 77 16.81 23.88 -3.42
CA ARG A 77 18.20 24.27 -3.14
C ARG A 77 18.69 23.57 -1.88
N ILE A 78 19.83 22.90 -2.01
CA ILE A 78 20.51 22.22 -0.89
C ILE A 78 20.97 23.29 0.11
N GLY A 79 20.26 23.39 1.24
CA GLY A 79 20.81 23.97 2.47
C GLY A 79 21.98 23.12 2.96
N ARG A 80 22.93 23.71 3.68
CA ARG A 80 24.21 23.03 3.99
C ARG A 80 24.10 21.93 5.06
N ASP A 81 22.99 21.87 5.79
CA ASP A 81 22.97 21.33 7.15
C ASP A 81 22.16 20.03 7.30
N PHE A 82 22.03 19.21 6.24
CA PHE A 82 21.46 17.87 6.37
C PHE A 82 22.49 16.86 6.91
N ASN A 83 22.34 16.43 8.16
CA ASN A 83 23.15 15.35 8.70
C ASN A 83 22.74 14.00 8.08
N ARG A 84 23.67 13.36 7.37
CA ARG A 84 23.43 12.04 6.73
C ARG A 84 23.43 10.88 7.70
N GLU A 85 23.97 11.03 8.91
CA GLU A 85 23.97 9.98 9.94
C GLU A 85 22.53 9.59 10.33
N ILE A 86 21.57 10.51 10.19
CA ILE A 86 20.13 10.28 10.37
C ILE A 86 19.63 9.14 9.45
N LEU A 87 20.21 8.97 8.26
CA LEU A 87 19.87 7.89 7.32
C LEU A 87 20.33 6.50 7.80
N GLU A 88 21.18 6.41 8.82
CA GLU A 88 21.55 5.14 9.44
C GLU A 88 20.43 4.64 10.34
N PHE A 89 19.79 5.55 11.08
CA PHE A 89 18.65 5.28 11.96
C PHE A 89 17.33 5.14 11.19
N TYR A 90 17.10 5.93 10.14
CA TYR A 90 15.84 5.93 9.37
C TYR A 90 15.46 4.56 8.78
N ASN A 91 14.54 3.83 9.39
CA ASN A 91 14.14 2.50 8.94
C ASN A 91 13.04 2.61 7.87
N HIS A 92 13.11 1.82 6.78
CA HIS A 92 12.03 1.69 5.79
C HIS A 92 11.10 0.50 6.05
N SER A 93 11.51 -0.42 6.92
CA SER A 93 10.64 -1.50 7.33
C SER A 93 9.56 -0.92 8.23
N PRO A 94 8.28 -1.31 8.07
CA PRO A 94 7.32 -1.05 9.11
C PRO A 94 7.82 -1.72 10.40
N VAL A 95 7.79 -0.97 11.51
CA VAL A 95 7.67 -1.59 12.83
C VAL A 95 6.42 -2.46 12.78
N ASP A 96 6.45 -3.64 13.40
CA ASP A 96 5.25 -4.49 13.43
C ASP A 96 4.20 -3.72 14.24
N VAL A 97 3.21 -3.15 13.54
CA VAL A 97 2.09 -2.42 14.16
C VAL A 97 1.31 -3.47 14.94
N GLY A 98 1.69 -3.62 16.20
CA GLY A 98 1.30 -4.73 17.05
C GLY A 98 -0.18 -4.71 17.36
N ASN A 99 -0.58 -5.49 18.37
CA ASN A 99 -1.83 -5.17 19.03
C ASN A 99 -1.67 -3.80 19.71
N ASN A 100 -2.76 -3.05 19.88
CA ASN A 100 -2.74 -1.84 20.70
C ASN A 100 -2.41 -2.27 22.14
N GLU A 101 -1.14 -2.11 22.53
CA GLU A 101 -0.68 -2.39 23.88
C GLU A 101 -1.13 -1.25 24.80
N THR A 102 -1.80 -1.61 25.89
CA THR A 102 -2.21 -0.68 26.93
C THR A 102 -1.22 -0.85 28.07
N GLU A 103 -0.32 0.13 28.20
CA GLU A 103 0.60 0.21 29.34
C GLU A 103 -0.12 0.92 30.49
N GLU A 104 -0.22 0.25 31.64
CA GLU A 104 -0.89 0.79 32.83
C GLU A 104 0.06 1.69 33.65
N GLU A 105 1.37 1.57 33.43
CA GLU A 105 2.40 2.34 34.13
C GLU A 105 2.72 3.66 33.41
N GLU A 106 2.32 4.78 34.00
CA GLU A 106 2.45 6.14 33.42
C GLU A 106 3.89 6.47 32.98
N GLU A 107 4.92 6.05 33.73
CA GLU A 107 6.32 6.30 33.38
C GLU A 107 6.75 5.56 32.11
N LYS A 108 6.31 4.30 31.92
CA LYS A 108 6.61 3.52 30.71
C LYS A 108 5.84 4.05 29.51
N ALA A 109 4.56 4.38 29.68
CA ALA A 109 3.76 5.00 28.63
C ALA A 109 4.40 6.33 28.17
N ALA A 110 4.85 7.16 29.10
CA ALA A 110 5.55 8.40 28.80
C ALA A 110 6.93 8.16 28.12
N ALA A 111 7.64 7.10 28.47
CA ALA A 111 8.90 6.72 27.81
C ALA A 111 8.66 6.26 26.36
N GLN A 112 7.64 5.43 26.12
CA GLN A 112 7.27 4.93 24.79
C GLN A 112 6.81 6.07 23.86
N ILE A 113 6.02 7.03 24.38
CA ILE A 113 5.62 8.22 23.62
C ILE A 113 6.85 9.03 23.19
N ARG A 114 7.82 9.27 24.09
CA ARG A 114 9.06 9.99 23.75
C ARG A 114 9.90 9.26 22.69
N GLU A 115 9.94 7.93 22.71
CA GLU A 115 10.63 7.13 21.69
C GLU A 115 9.95 7.29 20.32
N GLN A 116 8.61 7.24 20.27
CA GLN A 116 7.82 7.47 19.06
C GLN A 116 7.97 8.91 18.53
N GLU A 117 8.02 9.93 19.40
CA GLU A 117 8.28 11.32 19.03
C GLU A 117 9.67 11.47 18.38
N VAL A 118 10.70 10.84 18.94
CA VAL A 118 12.07 10.85 18.38
C VAL A 118 12.15 10.12 17.04
N GLU A 119 11.46 8.98 16.88
CA GLU A 119 11.38 8.30 15.58
C GLU A 119 10.65 9.18 14.54
N ALA A 120 9.52 9.79 14.91
CA ALA A 120 8.75 10.69 14.05
C ALA A 120 9.54 11.94 13.62
N ASP A 121 10.36 12.52 14.51
CA ASP A 121 11.25 13.65 14.18
C ASP A 121 12.34 13.24 13.17
N VAL A 122 12.91 12.04 13.32
CA VAL A 122 13.85 11.44 12.35
C VAL A 122 13.17 11.23 11.00
N GLU A 123 11.96 10.65 10.99
CA GLU A 123 11.20 10.43 9.76
C GLU A 123 10.84 11.74 9.06
N GLY A 124 10.29 12.71 9.79
CA GLY A 124 9.94 14.03 9.27
C GLY A 124 11.15 14.74 8.67
N THR A 125 12.30 14.68 9.33
CA THR A 125 13.57 15.25 8.83
C THR A 125 13.99 14.62 7.50
N VAL A 126 13.90 13.28 7.36
CA VAL A 126 14.26 12.58 6.12
C VAL A 126 13.23 12.82 5.02
N LEU A 127 11.94 12.76 5.34
CA LEU A 127 10.84 12.90 4.38
C LEU A 127 10.69 14.33 3.86
N LEU A 128 11.13 15.36 4.58
CA LEU A 128 11.12 16.77 4.15
C LEU A 128 12.43 17.22 3.48
N ALA A 129 13.53 16.47 3.63
CA ALA A 129 14.82 16.87 3.08
C ALA A 129 14.85 16.88 1.53
N PRO A 130 15.76 17.68 0.92
CA PRO A 130 16.01 17.69 -0.52
C PRO A 130 16.39 16.31 -1.05
N LEU A 131 15.68 15.85 -2.09
CA LEU A 131 15.79 14.47 -2.59
C LEU A 131 17.22 14.04 -2.95
N PRO A 132 18.10 14.89 -3.53
CA PRO A 132 19.47 14.51 -3.84
C PRO A 132 20.39 14.26 -2.64
N LEU A 133 19.98 14.61 -1.42
CA LEU A 133 20.74 14.34 -0.18
C LEU A 133 20.37 12.98 0.41
N VAL A 134 19.08 12.63 0.31
CA VAL A 134 18.49 11.43 0.90
C VAL A 134 18.60 10.21 -0.03
N TYR A 135 18.31 10.39 -1.33
CA TYR A 135 18.14 9.28 -2.26
C TYR A 135 19.27 9.18 -3.30
N SER A 136 19.67 7.95 -3.61
CA SER A 136 20.60 7.62 -4.69
C SER A 136 19.98 7.90 -6.07
N ARG A 137 20.82 8.06 -7.11
CA ARG A 137 20.35 8.23 -8.50
C ARG A 137 19.44 7.09 -8.98
N PHE A 138 19.67 5.87 -8.48
CA PHE A 138 18.80 4.71 -8.78
C PHE A 138 17.39 4.92 -8.21
N ALA A 139 17.30 5.22 -6.91
CA ALA A 139 16.01 5.40 -6.24
C ALA A 139 15.23 6.59 -6.82
N LEU A 140 15.91 7.73 -7.09
CA LEU A 140 15.29 8.90 -7.74
C LEU A 140 14.68 8.57 -9.12
N ARG A 141 15.42 7.84 -9.96
CA ARG A 141 14.94 7.45 -11.30
C ARG A 141 13.76 6.49 -11.22
N LEU A 142 13.81 5.50 -10.32
CA LEU A 142 12.72 4.54 -10.11
C LEU A 142 11.47 5.26 -9.58
N ALA A 143 11.61 6.10 -8.55
CA ALA A 143 10.51 6.87 -7.98
C ALA A 143 9.83 7.76 -9.03
N ARG A 144 10.61 8.51 -9.82
CA ARG A 144 10.06 9.33 -10.91
C ARG A 144 9.31 8.49 -11.96
N SER A 145 9.83 7.30 -12.28
CA SER A 145 9.20 6.38 -13.23
C SER A 145 7.86 5.87 -12.71
N LEU A 146 7.77 5.54 -11.42
CA LEU A 146 6.53 5.14 -10.75
C LEU A 146 5.53 6.29 -10.72
N VAL A 147 5.93 7.47 -10.23
CA VAL A 147 5.08 8.68 -10.20
C VAL A 147 4.51 8.97 -11.59
N LYS A 148 5.33 8.95 -12.64
CA LYS A 148 4.88 9.11 -14.03
C LYS A 148 3.85 8.04 -14.41
N ALA A 149 4.24 6.76 -14.35
CA ALA A 149 3.43 5.67 -14.86
C ALA A 149 2.07 5.54 -14.13
N THR A 150 2.05 5.82 -12.83
CA THR A 150 0.82 5.84 -12.02
C THR A 150 -0.03 7.07 -12.33
N SER A 151 0.56 8.26 -12.47
CA SER A 151 -0.22 9.47 -12.85
C SER A 151 -0.93 9.34 -14.20
N GLU A 152 -0.29 8.69 -15.19
CA GLU A 152 -0.88 8.44 -16.52
C GLU A 152 -2.07 7.48 -16.49
N ARG A 153 -2.13 6.58 -15.49
CA ARG A 153 -3.12 5.48 -15.40
C ARG A 153 -4.16 5.70 -14.30
N TRP A 154 -3.97 6.72 -13.46
CA TRP A 154 -4.73 6.91 -12.23
C TRP A 154 -6.24 6.75 -12.40
N ALA A 155 -6.85 7.48 -13.34
CA ALA A 155 -8.31 7.46 -13.54
C ALA A 155 -8.83 6.07 -13.94
N GLN A 156 -8.16 5.40 -14.89
CA GLN A 156 -8.52 4.06 -15.36
C GLN A 156 -8.40 3.01 -14.25
N GLN A 157 -7.30 3.06 -13.50
CA GLN A 157 -7.08 2.17 -12.36
C GLN A 157 -8.04 2.48 -11.21
N GLU A 158 -8.41 3.74 -11.00
CA GLU A 158 -9.32 4.16 -9.93
C GLU A 158 -10.75 3.62 -10.15
N GLU A 159 -11.24 3.62 -11.39
CA GLU A 159 -12.52 3.01 -11.77
C GLU A 159 -12.55 1.50 -11.44
N ILE A 160 -11.41 0.81 -11.55
CA ILE A 160 -11.29 -0.61 -11.21
C ILE A 160 -11.16 -0.85 -9.70
N ILE A 161 -10.42 0.02 -9.01
CA ILE A 161 -10.07 -0.14 -7.59
C ILE A 161 -11.22 0.27 -6.65
N LYS A 162 -11.90 1.41 -6.91
CA LYS A 162 -12.96 1.94 -6.02
C LYS A 162 -14.13 0.97 -5.76
N PRO A 163 -14.63 0.18 -6.74
CA PRO A 163 -15.65 -0.84 -6.50
C PRO A 163 -15.23 -1.91 -5.48
N LEU A 164 -13.93 -2.23 -5.40
CA LEU A 164 -13.38 -3.25 -4.50
C LEU A 164 -13.26 -2.77 -3.04
N PHE A 165 -13.46 -1.47 -2.77
CA PHE A 165 -13.33 -0.92 -1.43
C PHE A 165 -14.38 -1.47 -0.44
N PRO A 166 -14.06 -1.57 0.86
CA PRO A 166 -15.08 -1.81 1.88
C PRO A 166 -16.06 -0.64 1.93
N ARG A 167 -17.32 -0.91 2.31
CA ARG A 167 -18.39 0.11 2.37
C ARG A 167 -17.99 1.36 3.16
N LYS A 168 -17.20 1.21 4.23
CA LYS A 168 -16.70 2.35 5.03
C LYS A 168 -15.85 3.32 4.18
N TRP A 169 -14.88 2.81 3.42
CA TRP A 169 -14.01 3.63 2.56
C TRP A 169 -14.73 4.24 1.35
N ARG A 170 -15.89 3.70 0.94
CA ARG A 170 -16.75 4.34 -0.08
C ARG A 170 -17.59 5.48 0.47
N ASN A 171 -17.97 5.42 1.75
CA ASN A 171 -18.75 6.45 2.42
C ASN A 171 -17.86 7.59 2.96
N GLU A 172 -16.66 7.25 3.41
CA GLU A 172 -15.67 8.14 4.05
C GLU A 172 -14.33 7.97 3.28
N PRO A 173 -14.19 8.56 2.07
CA PRO A 173 -13.04 8.35 1.18
C PRO A 173 -11.73 8.93 1.73
N GLU A 174 -11.78 9.89 2.65
CA GLU A 174 -10.61 10.51 3.28
C GLU A 174 -9.76 9.47 4.05
N MET A 175 -10.41 8.49 4.69
CA MET A 175 -9.71 7.38 5.36
C MET A 175 -8.98 6.44 4.38
N ALA A 176 -9.27 6.54 3.09
CA ALA A 176 -8.72 5.65 2.06
C ALA A 176 -7.67 6.34 1.19
N TRP A 177 -7.30 7.60 1.43
CA TRP A 177 -6.34 8.34 0.61
C TRP A 177 -4.97 7.66 0.50
N ILE A 178 -4.32 7.33 1.62
CA ILE A 178 -3.02 6.65 1.59
C ILE A 178 -3.16 5.21 1.03
N PRO A 179 -4.13 4.37 1.47
CA PRO A 179 -4.38 3.07 0.84
C PRO A 179 -4.62 3.14 -0.67
N LEU A 180 -5.35 4.14 -1.17
CA LEU A 180 -5.61 4.34 -2.59
C LEU A 180 -4.31 4.62 -3.36
N VAL A 181 -3.46 5.54 -2.89
CA VAL A 181 -2.16 5.81 -3.53
C VAL A 181 -1.28 4.56 -3.55
N VAL A 182 -1.25 3.77 -2.45
CA VAL A 182 -0.51 2.50 -2.40
C VAL A 182 -1.06 1.49 -3.42
N LEU A 183 -2.38 1.36 -3.53
CA LEU A 183 -3.04 0.47 -4.50
C LEU A 183 -2.73 0.90 -5.95
N GLN A 184 -2.77 2.20 -6.24
CA GLN A 184 -2.48 2.77 -7.56
C GLN A 184 -1.02 2.48 -8.00
N ILE A 185 -0.04 2.65 -7.09
CA ILE A 185 1.36 2.29 -7.34
C ILE A 185 1.49 0.78 -7.59
N ALA A 186 0.89 -0.04 -6.72
CA ALA A 186 0.99 -1.50 -6.80
C ALA A 186 0.36 -2.06 -8.09
N VAL A 187 -0.83 -1.57 -8.47
CA VAL A 187 -1.49 -1.95 -9.72
C VAL A 187 -0.67 -1.49 -10.93
N THR A 188 -0.13 -0.27 -10.92
CA THR A 188 0.80 0.19 -11.95
C THR A 188 2.01 -0.73 -12.10
N GLU A 189 2.65 -1.15 -11.00
CA GLU A 189 3.80 -2.06 -11.06
C GLU A 189 3.42 -3.46 -11.58
N ILE A 190 2.22 -3.96 -11.25
CA ILE A 190 1.69 -5.25 -11.73
C ILE A 190 1.47 -5.23 -13.25
N GLU A 191 1.08 -4.09 -13.81
CA GLU A 191 0.76 -3.95 -15.24
C GLU A 191 1.97 -3.55 -16.09
N THR A 192 2.96 -2.87 -15.51
CA THR A 192 4.05 -2.24 -16.28
C THR A 192 5.44 -2.84 -16.04
N THR A 193 5.59 -3.78 -15.09
CA THR A 193 6.90 -4.36 -14.75
C THR A 193 6.89 -5.88 -14.74
N GLU A 194 8.05 -6.48 -14.99
CA GLU A 194 8.28 -7.93 -14.85
C GLU A 194 8.47 -8.36 -13.38
N THR A 195 8.29 -7.44 -12.42
CA THR A 195 8.42 -7.75 -10.99
C THR A 195 7.34 -8.74 -10.58
N SER A 196 7.71 -9.83 -9.90
CA SER A 196 6.74 -10.81 -9.42
C SER A 196 5.62 -10.16 -8.61
N GLN A 197 4.36 -10.43 -8.96
CA GLN A 197 3.17 -9.91 -8.27
C GLN A 197 3.25 -10.08 -6.75
N LYS A 198 3.81 -11.22 -6.28
CA LYS A 198 4.02 -11.49 -4.85
C LYS A 198 4.97 -10.49 -4.17
N VAL A 199 5.99 -10.02 -4.88
CA VAL A 199 6.90 -8.98 -4.36
C VAL A 199 6.18 -7.65 -4.29
N ILE A 200 5.49 -7.25 -5.36
CA ILE A 200 4.74 -5.98 -5.40
C ILE A 200 3.68 -5.93 -4.29
N ILE A 201 2.91 -7.01 -4.11
CA ILE A 201 1.89 -7.13 -3.07
C ILE A 201 2.51 -7.03 -1.67
N ASN A 202 3.63 -7.71 -1.41
CA ASN A 202 4.31 -7.61 -0.11
C ASN A 202 4.83 -6.19 0.17
N GLU A 203 5.41 -5.53 -0.84
CA GLU A 203 5.90 -4.14 -0.73
C GLU A 203 4.74 -3.16 -0.47
N ALA A 204 3.60 -3.35 -1.14
CA ALA A 204 2.39 -2.56 -0.91
C ALA A 204 1.83 -2.76 0.51
N ILE A 205 1.81 -3.99 1.03
CA ILE A 205 1.40 -4.27 2.41
C ILE A 205 2.36 -3.61 3.40
N ASP A 206 3.68 -3.69 3.17
CA ASP A 206 4.68 -3.10 4.05
C ASP A 206 4.61 -1.56 4.06
N LEU A 207 4.35 -0.91 2.92
CA LEU A 207 4.05 0.52 2.86
C LEU A 207 2.74 0.85 3.58
N THR A 208 1.71 0.00 3.46
CA THR A 208 0.44 0.21 4.16
C THR A 208 0.63 0.08 5.67
N ARG A 209 1.44 -0.87 6.16
CA ARG A 209 1.78 -0.98 7.60
C ARG A 209 2.55 0.23 8.11
N ARG A 210 3.34 0.88 7.25
CA ARG A 210 4.17 2.04 7.61
C ARG A 210 3.35 3.33 7.75
N PHE A 211 2.35 3.53 6.89
CA PHE A 211 1.62 4.80 6.79
C PHE A 211 0.13 4.71 7.14
N CYS A 212 -0.39 3.52 7.52
CA CYS A 212 -1.80 3.31 7.81
C CYS A 212 -2.01 2.35 8.98
N ASP A 213 -2.97 2.66 9.84
CA ASP A 213 -3.27 1.86 11.04
C ASP A 213 -4.31 0.75 10.83
N GLY A 214 -4.36 -0.15 11.81
CA GLY A 214 -5.45 -1.11 12.01
C GLY A 214 -5.65 -2.07 10.84
N ALA A 215 -6.84 -2.03 10.23
CA ALA A 215 -7.24 -3.01 9.22
C ALA A 215 -6.66 -2.73 7.81
N ALA A 216 -6.10 -1.54 7.55
CA ALA A 216 -5.71 -1.11 6.20
C ALA A 216 -4.77 -2.10 5.47
N PRO A 217 -3.70 -2.65 6.08
CA PRO A 217 -2.82 -3.60 5.40
C PRO A 217 -3.54 -4.89 4.96
N ARG A 218 -4.52 -5.35 5.74
CA ARG A 218 -5.33 -6.54 5.40
C ARG A 218 -6.30 -6.26 4.27
N ILE A 219 -6.89 -5.06 4.25
CA ILE A 219 -7.81 -4.61 3.19
C ILE A 219 -7.06 -4.43 1.88
N VAL A 220 -5.90 -3.77 1.88
CA VAL A 220 -5.05 -3.60 0.69
C VAL A 220 -4.62 -4.95 0.11
N HIS A 221 -4.20 -5.91 0.94
CA HIS A 221 -3.92 -7.27 0.49
C HIS A 221 -5.13 -7.93 -0.19
N GLY A 222 -6.32 -7.83 0.41
CA GLY A 222 -7.55 -8.39 -0.16
C GLY A 222 -7.94 -7.78 -1.50
N ILE A 223 -7.82 -6.45 -1.64
CA ILE A 223 -8.09 -5.73 -2.89
C ILE A 223 -7.09 -6.16 -3.98
N LEU A 224 -5.79 -6.21 -3.67
CA LEU A 224 -4.77 -6.62 -4.64
C LEU A 224 -4.91 -8.08 -5.07
N ALA A 225 -5.23 -9.00 -4.13
CA ALA A 225 -5.51 -10.38 -4.47
C ALA A 225 -6.69 -10.48 -5.45
N ARG A 226 -7.81 -9.81 -5.15
CA ARG A 226 -8.98 -9.79 -6.04
C ARG A 226 -8.69 -9.13 -7.39
N TYR A 227 -7.88 -8.06 -7.41
CA TYR A 227 -7.43 -7.41 -8.63
C TYR A 227 -6.65 -8.37 -9.54
N THR A 228 -5.67 -9.10 -8.98
CA THR A 228 -4.88 -10.08 -9.74
C THR A 228 -5.73 -11.24 -10.25
N GLU A 229 -6.70 -11.71 -9.47
CA GLU A 229 -7.66 -12.74 -9.90
C GLU A 229 -8.51 -12.28 -11.09
N ILE A 230 -9.02 -11.04 -11.05
CA ILE A 230 -9.80 -10.44 -12.15
C ILE A 230 -8.95 -10.35 -13.43
N ARG A 231 -7.72 -9.81 -13.33
CA ARG A 231 -6.82 -9.69 -14.49
C ARG A 231 -6.34 -11.04 -15.06
N GLN A 232 -6.27 -12.10 -14.24
CA GLN A 232 -5.99 -13.47 -14.70
C GLN A 232 -7.18 -14.10 -15.42
N ASN A 233 -8.40 -13.91 -14.92
CA ASN A 233 -9.61 -14.53 -15.47
C ASN A 233 -10.17 -13.80 -16.71
N PHE A 234 -9.89 -12.50 -16.86
CA PHE A 234 -10.40 -11.68 -17.96
C PHE A 234 -9.29 -10.87 -18.67
N PRO A 235 -8.32 -11.53 -19.33
CA PRO A 235 -7.27 -10.85 -20.09
C PRO A 235 -7.87 -10.12 -21.30
N GLY A 236 -7.96 -8.80 -21.22
CA GLY A 236 -8.41 -7.93 -22.33
C GLY A 236 -9.91 -7.66 -22.40
N ALA A 237 -10.72 -8.04 -21.40
CA ALA A 237 -12.07 -7.49 -21.27
C ALA A 237 -11.96 -6.00 -20.94
N GLY A 238 -12.50 -5.13 -21.80
CA GLY A 238 -12.50 -3.68 -21.57
C GLY A 238 -13.17 -3.34 -20.24
N ASP A 239 -12.65 -2.33 -19.52
CA ASP A 239 -12.92 -2.16 -18.09
C ASP A 239 -14.42 -1.91 -17.75
N ALA A 240 -15.24 -1.50 -18.73
CA ALA A 240 -16.69 -1.40 -18.59
C ALA A 240 -17.43 -2.75 -18.42
N LEU A 241 -16.98 -3.83 -19.09
CA LEU A 241 -17.75 -5.09 -19.15
C LEU A 241 -17.77 -5.84 -17.80
N TRP A 242 -16.68 -5.74 -17.05
CA TRP A 242 -16.60 -6.36 -15.72
C TRP A 242 -17.22 -5.49 -14.63
N LEU A 243 -17.23 -4.15 -14.78
CA LEU A 243 -17.94 -3.24 -13.87
C LEU A 243 -19.43 -3.59 -13.79
N GLU A 244 -20.08 -3.79 -14.95
CA GLU A 244 -21.47 -4.26 -15.00
C GLU A 244 -21.63 -5.62 -14.32
N THR A 245 -20.74 -6.57 -14.59
CA THR A 245 -20.78 -7.92 -14.01
C THR A 245 -20.61 -7.90 -12.48
N LEU A 246 -19.74 -7.04 -11.95
CA LEU A 246 -19.43 -6.95 -10.52
C LEU A 246 -20.51 -6.16 -9.75
N LEU A 247 -21.17 -5.19 -10.39
CA LEU A 247 -22.37 -4.52 -9.87
C LEU A 247 -23.60 -5.44 -9.89
N GLN A 248 -23.76 -6.27 -10.94
CA GLN A 248 -24.85 -7.24 -11.04
C GLN A 248 -24.71 -8.39 -10.02
N GLY A 249 -23.49 -8.78 -9.66
CA GLY A 249 -23.22 -9.84 -8.67
C GLY A 249 -23.75 -9.59 -7.25
N HIS A 250 -24.29 -8.41 -6.96
CA HIS A 250 -25.04 -8.15 -5.71
C HIS A 250 -26.52 -8.60 -5.76
N GLN A 251 -27.00 -9.08 -6.91
CA GLN A 251 -28.21 -9.90 -7.05
C GLN A 251 -27.79 -11.27 -7.60
N GLU A 252 -28.36 -12.35 -7.06
CA GLU A 252 -27.97 -13.73 -7.40
C GLU A 252 -28.04 -13.97 -8.92
N VAL A 253 -26.89 -14.15 -9.57
CA VAL A 253 -26.83 -14.40 -11.02
C VAL A 253 -27.15 -15.88 -11.27
N PRO A 254 -28.24 -16.23 -11.97
CA PRO A 254 -28.56 -17.63 -12.25
C PRO A 254 -27.53 -18.23 -13.21
N SER A 255 -27.21 -19.52 -13.03
CA SER A 255 -26.20 -20.26 -13.81
C SER A 255 -26.41 -20.27 -15.34
N SER A 256 -27.56 -19.79 -15.83
CA SER A 256 -27.89 -19.62 -17.25
C SER A 256 -27.14 -18.47 -17.93
N VAL A 257 -26.69 -17.45 -17.20
CA VAL A 257 -25.97 -16.30 -17.79
C VAL A 257 -24.52 -16.69 -18.14
N MET A 258 -23.84 -17.45 -17.27
CA MET A 258 -22.47 -17.91 -17.50
C MET A 258 -22.34 -18.75 -18.79
N PHE A 259 -23.37 -19.52 -19.14
CA PHE A 259 -23.40 -20.34 -20.35
C PHE A 259 -23.62 -19.55 -21.66
N ARG A 260 -24.16 -18.33 -21.62
CA ARG A 260 -24.39 -17.53 -22.83
C ARG A 260 -23.14 -16.77 -23.28
N LEU A 261 -22.35 -16.24 -22.35
CA LEU A 261 -21.12 -15.50 -22.66
C LEU A 261 -20.09 -16.40 -23.37
N VAL A 262 -19.86 -17.62 -22.87
CA VAL A 262 -18.90 -18.57 -23.48
C VAL A 262 -19.29 -18.93 -24.92
N LYS A 263 -20.58 -19.03 -25.25
CA LYS A 263 -21.03 -19.31 -26.63
C LYS A 263 -20.85 -18.14 -27.60
N SER A 264 -20.88 -16.90 -27.12
CA SER A 264 -20.77 -15.71 -27.99
C SER A 264 -19.37 -15.48 -28.58
N HIS A 265 -18.33 -16.13 -28.04
CA HIS A 265 -16.93 -15.97 -28.43
C HIS A 265 -16.34 -17.21 -29.13
N LEU A 266 -17.17 -18.18 -29.52
CA LEU A 266 -16.74 -19.46 -30.13
C LEU A 266 -17.35 -19.75 -31.51
N GLU A 267 -18.14 -18.84 -32.09
CA GLU A 267 -18.58 -18.96 -33.49
C GLU A 267 -17.88 -17.90 -34.37
N PRO A 268 -17.01 -18.31 -35.31
CA PRO A 268 -16.46 -17.41 -36.31
C PRO A 268 -17.44 -17.22 -37.47
N PHE A 269 -17.66 -15.96 -37.84
CA PHE A 269 -18.12 -15.52 -39.16
C PHE A 269 -17.10 -14.50 -39.71
#